data_AF-A0A1H5WED8-F1
#
_entry.id   AF-A0A1H5WED8-F1
#
_cell.length_a   1.000
_cell.length_b   1.000
_cell.length_c   1.000
_cell.angle_alpha   90.00
_cell.angle_beta   90.00
_cell.angle_gamma   90.00
#
_symmetry.space_group_name_H-M   'P 1'
#
loop_
_entity.id
_entity.type
_entity.pdbx_description
1 polymer ?
#
loop_
_entity_poly.entity_id
_entity_poly.type
_entity_poly.pdbx_seq_one_letter_code
_entity_poly.pdbx_strand_id
1 'polypeptide(L)' 'MLKMKTQCETCQRLLSAQAEAYICSYECTYCVDCCTVHASRCPNCQGELVRRPRRQEASNESG' A
#
# COMPACT_ATOMS: atom_id res chain seq x y z
N MET A 1 -9.80 13.32 -11.05
CA MET A 1 -10.28 12.95 -9.70
C MET A 1 -9.45 11.78 -9.20
N LEU A 2 -8.60 11.99 -8.20
CA LEU A 2 -7.69 10.97 -7.66
C LEU A 2 -8.48 10.03 -6.74
N LYS A 3 -8.76 8.80 -7.18
CA LYS A 3 -9.46 7.79 -6.37
C LYS A 3 -8.43 7.11 -5.46
N MET A 4 -8.47 7.41 -4.16
CA MET A 4 -7.73 6.64 -3.17
C MET A 4 -8.18 5.18 -3.24
N LYS A 5 -7.32 4.29 -3.74
CA LYS A 5 -7.62 2.85 -3.80
C LYS A 5 -7.63 2.30 -2.38
N THR A 6 -8.81 1.82 -1.95
CA THR A 6 -9.03 1.15 -0.66
C THR A 6 -9.09 -0.36 -0.84
N GLN A 7 -8.41 -0.89 -1.85
CA GLN A 7 -8.52 -2.30 -2.22
C GLN A 7 -7.17 -2.83 -2.69
N CYS A 8 -6.88 -4.08 -2.36
CA CYS A 8 -5.69 -4.77 -2.84
C CYS A 8 -5.78 -4.99 -4.36
N GLU A 9 -4.75 -4.62 -5.12
CA GLU A 9 -4.74 -4.81 -6.58
C GLU A 9 -4.67 -6.30 -6.99
N THR A 10 -4.15 -7.19 -6.14
CA THR A 10 -4.06 -8.63 -6.42
C THR A 10 -5.35 -9.37 -6.08
N CYS A 11 -5.80 -9.29 -4.82
CA CYS A 11 -6.93 -10.08 -4.32
C CYS A 11 -8.23 -9.30 -4.20
N GLN A 12 -8.22 -7.99 -4.49
CA GLN A 12 -9.39 -7.10 -4.39
C GLN A 12 -10.05 -7.13 -3.00
N ARG A 13 -9.31 -7.50 -1.95
CA ARG A 13 -9.76 -7.35 -0.57
C ARG A 13 -9.83 -5.86 -0.20
N LEU A 14 -10.89 -5.47 0.50
CA LEU A 14 -11.03 -4.13 1.07
C LEU A 14 -9.96 -3.87 2.14
N LEU A 15 -9.24 -2.77 1.98
CA LEU A 15 -8.22 -2.27 2.89
C LEU A 15 -8.75 -0.99 3.52
N SER A 16 -9.05 -1.06 4.81
CA SER A 16 -9.45 0.13 5.58
C SER A 16 -8.31 1.15 5.62
N ALA A 17 -8.62 2.43 5.77
CA ALA A 17 -7.62 3.51 5.84
C ALA A 17 -6.61 3.32 6.99
N GLN A 18 -7.01 2.59 8.03
CA GLN A 18 -6.18 2.27 9.20
C GLN A 18 -5.58 0.85 9.15
N ALA A 19 -5.99 0.02 8.20
CA ALA A 19 -5.50 -1.34 8.08
C ALA A 19 -4.05 -1.34 7.62
N GLU A 20 -3.30 -2.36 8.04
CA GLU A 20 -1.95 -2.57 7.53
C GLU A 20 -2.01 -2.96 6.05
N ALA A 21 -1.45 -2.10 5.21
CA ALA A 21 -1.37 -2.26 3.78
C ALA A 21 0.02 -1.83 3.32
N TYR A 22 0.40 -2.26 2.12
CA TYR A 22 1.65 -1.90 1.49
C TYR A 22 1.37 -1.13 0.21
N ILE A 23 2.23 -0.17 -0.10
CA ILE A 23 2.13 0.68 -1.28
C ILE A 23 3.49 0.79 -1.98
N CYS A 24 3.49 0.91 -3.31
CA CYS A 24 4.70 1.22 -4.07
C CYS A 24 4.72 2.70 -4.50
N SER A 25 5.82 3.16 -5.10
CA SER A 25 5.97 4.53 -5.63
C SER A 25 4.96 4.91 -6.73
N TYR A 26 4.35 3.91 -7.37
CA TYR A 26 3.28 4.09 -8.37
C TYR A 26 1.88 4.00 -7.76
N GLU A 27 1.77 4.07 -6.44
CA GLU A 27 0.51 4.05 -5.68
C GLU A 27 -0.31 2.74 -5.82
N CYS A 28 0.31 1.64 -6.28
CA CYS A 28 -0.32 0.32 -6.23
C CYS A 28 -0.41 -0.14 -4.77
N THR A 29 -1.60 -0.55 -4.32
CA THR A 29 -1.85 -0.94 -2.92
C THR A 29 -2.08 -2.45 -2.80
N TYR A 30 -1.46 -3.08 -1.80
CA TYR A 30 -1.56 -4.53 -1.55
C TYR A 30 -1.80 -4.81 -0.06
N CYS A 31 -2.51 -5.90 0.23
CA CYS A 31 -2.65 -6.38 1.61
C CYS A 31 -1.34 -7.06 2.08
N VAL A 32 -1.21 -7.26 3.40
CA VAL A 32 -0.05 -7.92 4.00
C VAL A 32 0.21 -9.29 3.36
N ASP A 33 -0.83 -10.09 3.17
CA ASP A 33 -0.72 -11.42 2.57
C ASP A 33 -0.14 -11.36 1.14
N CYS A 34 -0.69 -10.48 0.29
CA CYS A 34 -0.21 -10.33 -1.08
C CYS A 34 1.21 -9.74 -1.14
N CYS A 35 1.54 -8.82 -0.23
CA CYS A 35 2.90 -8.30 -0.11
C CYS A 35 3.89 -9.45 0.17
N THR A 36 3.57 -10.33 1.12
CA THR A 36 4.38 -11.51 1.45
C THR A 36 4.48 -12.48 0.28
N VAL A 37 3.37 -12.76 -0.42
CA VAL A 37 3.35 -13.63 -1.61
C VAL A 37 4.25 -13.08 -2.72
N HIS A 38 4.29 -11.76 -2.90
CA HIS A 38 5.14 -11.11 -3.89
C HIS A 38 6.52 -10.72 -3.34
N ALA A 39 6.93 -11.26 -2.18
CA ALA A 39 8.22 -11.01 -1.54
C ALA A 39 8.57 -9.52 -1.40
N SER A 40 7.58 -8.72 -0.99
CA SER A 40 7.69 -7.25 -0.85
C SER A 40 8.05 -6.53 -2.16
N ARG A 41 7.70 -7.11 -3.30
CA ARG A 41 7.87 -6.49 -4.63
C ARG A 41 6.52 -6.33 -5.32
N CYS A 42 6.30 -5.19 -5.94
CA CYS A 42 5.06 -4.94 -6.65
C CYS A 42 5.06 -5.72 -7.98
N PRO A 43 4.06 -6.57 -8.27
CA PRO A 43 4.00 -7.29 -9.54
C PRO A 43 3.78 -6.36 -10.74
N ASN A 44 3.12 -5.21 -10.55
CA ASN A 44 2.81 -4.29 -11.64
C ASN A 44 4.00 -3.40 -12.04
N CYS A 45 4.75 -2.86 -11.07
CA CYS A 45 5.87 -1.95 -11.33
C CYS A 45 7.26 -2.52 -11.01
N GLN A 46 7.34 -3.74 -10.47
CA GLN A 46 8.56 -4.41 -10.00
C GLN A 46 9.38 -3.66 -8.93
N GLY A 47 8.84 -2.55 -8.41
CA GLY A 47 9.40 -1.76 -7.31
C GLY A 47 9.17 -2.37 -5.94
N GLU A 48 9.75 -1.75 -4.92
CA GLU A 48 9.59 -2.16 -3.52
C GLU A 48 8.19 -1.81 -2.99
N LEU A 49 7.62 -2.74 -2.22
CA LEU A 49 6.40 -2.52 -1.45
C LEU A 49 6.77 -2.11 -0.04
N VAL A 50 6.52 -0.85 0.29
CA VAL A 50 6.72 -0.31 1.64
C VAL A 50 5.39 -0.22 2.38
N ARG A 51 5.43 -0.24 3.71
CA ARG A 51 4.21 -0.10 4.52
C ARG A 51 3.55 1.23 4.19
N ARG A 52 2.26 1.19 3.84
CA ARG A 52 1.44 2.38 3.58
C ARG A 52 1.45 3.25 4.84
N PRO A 53 1.81 4.53 4.74
CA PRO A 53 1.75 5.42 5.89
C PRO A 53 0.31 5.47 6.40
N ARG A 54 0.13 5.12 7.67
CA ARG A 54 -1.15 5.28 8.35
C ARG A 54 -1.35 6.77 8.60
N ARG A 55 -2.57 7.27 8.42
CA ARG A 55 -2.93 8.62 8.84
C ARG A 55 -2.83 8.68 10.35
N GLN A 56 -1.64 8.97 10.88
CA GLN A 56 -1.52 9.64 12.16
C GLN A 56 -1.95 11.08 11.89
N GLU A 57 -2.87 11.62 12.70
CA GLU A 57 -3.16 13.04 12.69
C GLU A 57 -1.84 13.77 12.95
N ALA A 58 -1.28 14.36 11.89
CA ALA A 58 -0.05 15.16 11.86
C ALA A 58 1.17 14.62 12.65
N SER A 59 2.17 14.13 11.93
CA SER A 59 3.56 14.40 12.29
C SER A 59 4.35 14.61 11.00
N ASN A 60 4.43 15.86 10.61
CA ASN A 60 5.32 16.35 9.57
C ASN A 60 6.74 16.41 10.16
N GLU A 61 7.69 15.60 9.67
CA GLU A 61 9.15 15.78 9.75
C GLU A 61 9.82 14.64 8.97
N SER A 62 10.98 14.73 8.33
CA SER A 62 11.88 15.78 7.85
C SER A 62 13.05 15.01 7.20
N GLY A 63 13.70 15.60 6.20
CA GLY A 63 14.88 15.04 5.54
C GLY A 63 15.10 15.72 4.20
#